data_AF-A0A430C0Z4-F1
#
_entry.id   AF-A0A430C0Z4-F1
#
_cell.length_a   1.000
_cell.length_b   1.000
_cell.length_c   1.000
_cell.angle_alpha   90.00
_cell.angle_beta   90.00
_cell.angle_gamma   90.00
#
_symmetry.space_group_name_H-M   'P 1'
#
loop_
_entity.id
_entity.type
_entity.pdbx_description
1 polymer ?
#
loop_
_entity_poly.entity_id
_entity_poly.type
_entity_poly.pdbx_seq_one_letter_code
_entity_poly.pdbx_strand_id
1 'polypeptide(L)'
;MDGRPHADAVLMMAEAAGTTCAGKPAQKGHPLKVERMMGLHTAAMMLGGIEKLAGALDIQERGTRAKISGERGVSNADLLATAAALDERADRVRAHAEKLRQEAASV
;
A
#
# COMPACT_ATOMS: atom_id res chain seq x y z
N MET A 1 19.05 -69.13 -6.05
CA MET A 1 18.75 -68.10 -7.07
C MET A 1 17.50 -67.39 -6.59
N ASP A 2 17.76 -66.47 -5.67
CA ASP A 2 16.80 -65.75 -4.85
C ASP A 2 15.94 -64.77 -5.66
N GLY A 3 14.71 -64.58 -5.17
CA GLY A 3 14.12 -63.25 -5.01
C GLY A 3 13.69 -62.50 -6.28
N ARG A 4 12.44 -62.71 -6.70
CA ARG A 4 11.56 -61.55 -6.93
C ARG A 4 11.01 -61.18 -5.54
N PRO A 5 10.98 -59.91 -5.10
CA PRO A 5 10.37 -58.82 -5.85
C PRO A 5 11.07 -57.44 -5.70
N HIS A 6 11.00 -56.60 -6.73
CA HIS A 6 10.94 -55.15 -6.53
C HIS A 6 10.06 -54.55 -7.63
N ALA A 7 8.76 -54.83 -7.51
CA ALA A 7 7.70 -54.11 -8.21
C ALA A 7 7.22 -52.89 -7.38
N ASP A 8 8.00 -52.46 -6.37
CA ASP A 8 7.65 -51.35 -5.47
C ASP A 8 8.33 -50.02 -5.83
N ALA A 9 9.15 -49.96 -6.88
CA ALA A 9 9.80 -48.72 -7.31
C ALA A 9 8.94 -47.85 -8.23
N VAL A 10 7.75 -48.33 -8.67
CA VAL A 10 6.86 -47.60 -9.58
C VAL A 10 5.64 -47.01 -8.84
N LEU A 11 5.64 -47.03 -7.50
CA LEU A 11 4.59 -46.41 -6.67
C LEU A 11 5.04 -45.15 -5.90
N MET A 12 6.18 -44.54 -6.26
CA MET A 12 6.59 -43.21 -5.77
C MET A 12 6.46 -42.13 -6.86
N MET A 13 5.41 -42.22 -7.67
CA MET A 13 5.00 -41.20 -8.65
C MET A 13 3.48 -40.95 -8.55
N ALA A 14 2.95 -40.98 -7.33
CA ALA A 14 1.61 -40.53 -7.00
C ALA A 14 1.71 -39.40 -5.97
N GLU A 15 1.12 -38.25 -6.29
CA GLU A 15 0.88 -37.12 -5.39
C GLU A 15 2.09 -36.29 -4.94
N ALA A 16 2.84 -35.73 -5.89
CA ALA A 16 3.43 -34.41 -5.66
C ALA A 16 2.41 -33.33 -6.09
N ALA A 17 1.48 -33.08 -5.19
CA ALA A 17 0.71 -31.85 -5.01
C ALA A 17 0.45 -31.02 -6.28
N GLY A 18 -0.78 -31.13 -6.79
CA GLY A 18 -1.40 -30.06 -7.54
C GLY A 18 -1.31 -28.77 -6.72
N THR A 19 -0.32 -27.94 -7.03
CA THR A 19 -0.31 -26.55 -6.60
C THR A 19 -1.36 -25.87 -7.46
N THR A 20 -2.62 -25.95 -7.03
CA THR A 20 -3.66 -25.06 -7.53
C THR A 20 -3.16 -23.66 -7.25
N CYS A 21 -2.69 -22.94 -8.27
CA CYS A 21 -2.41 -21.52 -8.16
C CYS A 21 -3.66 -20.89 -7.54
N ALA A 22 -3.55 -20.37 -6.32
CA ALA A 22 -4.63 -19.62 -5.70
C ALA A 22 -5.10 -18.60 -6.74
N GLY A 23 -6.39 -18.66 -7.10
CA GLY A 23 -6.96 -17.76 -8.09
C GLY A 23 -6.69 -16.35 -7.64
N LYS A 24 -5.73 -15.67 -8.28
CA LYS A 24 -5.40 -14.29 -7.94
C LYS A 24 -6.71 -13.52 -8.08
N PRO A 25 -7.22 -12.87 -7.01
CA PRO A 25 -8.43 -12.07 -7.15
C PRO A 25 -8.19 -11.10 -8.30
N ALA A 26 -9.16 -11.03 -9.22
CA ALA A 26 -9.05 -10.20 -10.41
C ALA A 26 -8.55 -8.82 -9.99
N GLN A 27 -7.37 -8.42 -10.48
CA GLN A 27 -6.81 -7.10 -10.19
C GLN A 27 -7.79 -6.06 -10.73
N LYS A 28 -8.60 -5.48 -9.83
CA LYS A 28 -9.53 -4.42 -10.21
C LYS A 28 -8.71 -3.22 -10.63
N GLY A 29 -8.76 -2.90 -11.93
CA GLY A 29 -8.17 -1.67 -12.44
C GLY A 29 -8.81 -0.47 -11.75
N HIS A 30 -7.98 0.37 -11.12
CA HIS A 30 -8.42 1.63 -10.56
C HIS A 30 -8.28 2.74 -11.63
N PRO A 31 -9.12 3.78 -11.57
CA PRO A 31 -9.09 4.84 -12.58
C PRO A 31 -7.75 5.58 -12.57
N LEU A 32 -7.15 5.72 -13.76
CA LEU A 32 -6.00 6.57 -14.03
C LEU A 32 -6.49 7.99 -14.31
N LYS A 33 -6.84 8.72 -13.25
CA LYS A 33 -7.23 10.14 -13.36
C LYS A 33 -6.10 11.02 -12.85
N VAL A 34 -5.71 12.01 -13.65
CA VAL A 34 -4.61 12.94 -13.35
C VAL A 34 -4.87 13.66 -12.04
N GLU A 35 -6.10 14.07 -11.77
CA GLU A 35 -6.48 14.77 -10.53
C GLU A 35 -6.23 13.92 -9.29
N ARG A 36 -6.45 12.61 -9.37
CA ARG A 36 -6.22 11.68 -8.26
C ARG A 36 -4.74 11.49 -8.01
N MET A 37 -3.95 11.35 -9.07
CA MET A 37 -2.49 11.18 -8.99
C MET A 37 -1.81 12.45 -8.47
N MET A 38 -2.21 13.61 -9.02
CA MET A 38 -1.73 14.92 -8.57
C MET A 38 -2.15 15.20 -7.14
N GLY A 39 -3.36 14.84 -6.73
CA GLY A 39 -3.81 14.93 -5.33
C GLY A 39 -2.90 14.15 -4.39
N LEU A 40 -2.55 12.90 -4.72
CA LEU A 40 -1.58 12.10 -3.95
C LEU A 40 -0.18 12.71 -3.96
N HIS A 41 0.28 13.23 -5.09
CA HIS A 41 1.58 13.88 -5.20
C HIS A 41 1.68 15.11 -4.28
N THR A 42 0.69 16.01 -4.37
CA THR A 42 0.59 17.18 -3.50
C THR A 42 0.48 16.78 -2.04
N ALA A 43 -0.30 15.74 -1.71
CA ALA A 43 -0.38 15.25 -0.34
C ALA A 43 0.95 14.69 0.16
N ALA A 44 1.75 14.02 -0.67
CA ALA A 44 3.10 13.59 -0.28
C ALA A 44 3.97 14.79 0.12
N MET A 45 3.98 15.86 -0.68
CA MET A 45 4.67 17.11 -0.34
C MET A 45 4.09 17.72 0.95
N MET A 46 2.76 17.69 1.03
CA MET A 46 1.89 17.96 2.19
C MET A 46 2.40 17.32 3.47
N LEU A 47 2.68 16.03 3.43
CA LEU A 47 2.99 15.17 4.58
C LEU A 47 4.49 15.09 4.90
N GLY A 48 5.35 15.59 4.02
CA GLY A 48 6.80 15.60 4.21
C GLY A 48 7.54 14.50 3.45
N GLY A 49 6.91 13.89 2.44
CA GLY A 49 7.54 12.96 1.51
C GLY A 49 6.70 11.73 1.19
N ILE A 50 7.21 10.93 0.25
CA ILE A 50 6.58 9.68 -0.20
C ILE A 50 6.53 8.64 0.92
N GLU A 51 7.53 8.58 1.79
CA GLU A 51 7.58 7.66 2.93
C GLU A 51 6.40 7.88 3.88
N LYS A 52 6.10 9.15 4.23
CA LYS A 52 4.98 9.49 5.11
C LYS A 52 3.63 9.18 4.46
N LEU A 53 3.51 9.42 3.16
CA LEU A 53 2.31 9.02 2.42
C LEU A 53 2.19 7.49 2.35
N ALA A 54 3.28 6.76 2.15
CA ALA A 54 3.29 5.30 2.11
C ALA A 54 2.83 4.70 3.46
N GLY A 55 3.30 5.27 4.57
CA GLY A 55 2.83 4.91 5.91
C GLY A 55 1.34 5.20 6.12
N ALA A 56 0.83 6.33 5.63
CA ALA A 56 -0.61 6.66 5.70
C ALA A 56 -1.49 5.72 4.86
N LEU A 57 -0.95 5.20 3.76
CA LEU A 57 -1.65 4.30 2.85
C LEU A 57 -1.48 2.81 3.20
N ASP A 58 -0.69 2.49 4.22
CA ASP A 58 -0.30 1.12 4.60
C ASP A 58 0.26 0.31 3.41
N ILE A 59 1.06 0.97 2.57
CA ILE A 59 1.72 0.33 1.42
C ILE A 59 3.19 0.69 1.38
N GLN A 60 3.95 -0.09 0.61
CA GLN A 60 5.36 0.17 0.35
C GLN A 60 5.56 1.42 -0.53
N GLU A 61 6.65 2.16 -0.35
CA GLU A 61 6.98 3.34 -1.15
C GLU A 61 6.95 3.10 -2.66
N ARG A 62 7.43 1.94 -3.10
CA ARG A 62 7.37 1.54 -4.52
C ARG A 62 5.92 1.50 -5.03
N GLY A 63 5.00 1.01 -4.19
CA GLY A 63 3.56 1.00 -4.47
C GLY A 63 2.98 2.41 -4.55
N THR A 64 3.38 3.29 -3.64
CA THR A 64 2.98 4.71 -3.64
C THR A 64 3.49 5.43 -4.88
N ARG A 65 4.76 5.22 -5.27
CA ARG A 65 5.35 5.80 -6.49
C ARG A 65 4.62 5.35 -7.75
N ALA A 66 4.28 4.06 -7.84
CA ALA A 66 3.52 3.53 -8.97
C ALA A 66 2.11 4.15 -9.08
N LYS A 67 1.48 4.50 -7.95
CA LYS A 67 0.19 5.22 -7.94
C LYS A 67 0.32 6.68 -8.37
N ILE A 68 1.38 7.36 -7.95
CA ILE A 68 1.66 8.76 -8.32
C ILE A 68 2.07 8.87 -9.80
N SER A 69 2.86 7.93 -10.32
CA SER A 69 3.32 7.93 -11.71
C SER A 69 2.26 7.48 -12.72
N GLY A 70 1.11 6.97 -12.25
CA GLY A 70 0.07 6.42 -13.12
C GLY A 70 0.34 5.03 -13.66
N GLU A 71 1.36 4.33 -13.14
CA GLU A 71 1.56 2.91 -13.41
C GLU A 71 0.44 2.06 -12.75
N ARG A 72 -0.14 2.55 -11.65
CA ARG A 72 -1.31 1.96 -10.98
C ARG A 72 -2.36 3.03 -10.71
N GLY A 73 -3.63 2.67 -10.86
CA GLY A 73 -4.72 3.57 -10.51
C GLY A 73 -4.84 3.81 -9.01
N VAL A 74 -5.41 4.96 -8.69
CA VAL A 74 -5.65 5.41 -7.31
C VAL A 74 -7.07 5.05 -6.90
N SER A 75 -7.23 4.24 -5.85
CA SER A 75 -8.53 3.83 -5.34
C SER A 75 -9.20 4.95 -4.54
N ASN A 76 -10.51 4.83 -4.23
CA ASN A 76 -11.17 5.77 -3.33
C ASN A 76 -10.65 5.65 -1.90
N ALA A 77 -10.29 4.43 -1.48
CA ALA A 77 -9.70 4.18 -0.17
C ALA A 77 -8.37 4.94 -0.01
N ASP A 78 -7.55 4.98 -1.06
CA ASP A 78 -6.29 5.75 -1.05
C ASP A 78 -6.54 7.25 -0.84
N LEU A 79 -7.56 7.80 -1.50
CA LEU A 79 -7.91 9.22 -1.36
C LEU A 79 -8.37 9.53 0.06
N LEU A 80 -9.23 8.67 0.63
CA LEU A 80 -9.75 8.87 1.99
C LEU A 80 -8.66 8.70 3.05
N ALA A 81 -7.80 7.69 2.92
CA ALA A 81 -6.65 7.49 3.81
C ALA A 81 -5.67 8.67 3.73
N THR A 82 -5.40 9.18 2.52
CA THR A 82 -4.57 10.37 2.33
C THR A 82 -5.20 11.61 2.98
N ALA A 83 -6.51 11.80 2.83
CA ALA A 83 -7.24 12.91 3.44
C ALA A 83 -7.15 12.86 4.98
N ALA A 84 -7.39 11.69 5.58
CA ALA A 84 -7.28 11.50 7.02
C ALA A 84 -5.87 11.84 7.54
N ALA A 85 -4.81 11.42 6.84
CA ALA A 85 -3.44 11.76 7.23
C ALA A 85 -3.14 13.27 7.14
N LEU A 86 -3.73 13.96 6.17
CA LEU A 86 -3.63 15.42 6.06
C LEU A 86 -4.38 16.13 7.19
N ASP A 87 -5.57 15.65 7.56
CA ASP A 87 -6.34 16.19 8.69
C ASP A 87 -5.55 16.07 10.00
N GLU A 88 -4.98 14.90 10.28
CA GLU A 88 -4.11 14.71 11.45
C GLU A 88 -2.90 15.65 11.45
N ARG A 89 -2.29 15.88 10.28
CA ARG A 89 -1.20 16.85 10.16
C ARG A 89 -1.69 18.28 10.40
N ALA A 90 -2.85 18.64 9.86
CA ALA A 90 -3.45 19.95 10.07
C ALA A 90 -3.71 20.20 11.56
N ASP A 91 -4.20 19.21 12.29
CA ASP A 91 -4.45 19.32 13.73
C ASP A 91 -3.16 19.53 14.52
N ARG A 92 -2.09 18.80 14.20
CA ARG A 92 -0.76 19.04 14.81
C ARG A 92 -0.26 20.46 14.55
N VAL A 93 -0.43 20.96 13.33
CA VAL A 93 -0.02 22.32 12.95
C VAL A 93 -0.88 23.37 13.68
N ARG A 94 -2.20 23.16 13.77
CA ARG A 94 -3.11 24.04 14.52
C ARG A 94 -2.74 24.09 16.00
N ALA A 95 -2.48 22.94 16.61
CA ALA A 95 -2.06 22.85 18.01
C ALA A 95 -0.74 23.61 18.25
N HIS A 96 0.21 23.53 17.31
CA HIS A 96 1.46 24.28 17.42
C HIS A 96 1.24 25.79 17.24
N ALA A 97 0.43 26.20 16.28
CA ALA A 97 0.07 27.60 16.08
C ALA A 97 -0.63 28.18 17.32
N GLU A 98 -1.48 27.41 17.97
CA GLU A 98 -2.17 27.84 19.19
C GLU A 98 -1.19 28.06 20.35
N LYS A 99 -0.21 27.17 20.54
CA LYS A 99 0.86 27.38 21.52
C LYS A 99 1.59 28.69 21.26
N LEU A 100 1.95 28.99 20.01
CA LEU A 100 2.63 30.25 19.66
C LEU A 100 1.78 31.50 19.95
N ARG A 101 0.45 31.43 19.77
CA ARG A 101 -0.46 32.53 20.14
C ARG A 101 -0.53 32.74 21.65
N GLN A 102 -0.55 31.65 22.42
CA GLN A 102 -0.56 31.71 23.88
C GLN A 102 0.72 32.34 24.42
N GLU A 103 1.88 31.93 23.89
CA GLU A 103 3.17 32.56 24.23
C GLU A 103 3.16 34.06 23.89
N ALA A 104 2.70 34.43 22.69
CA ALA A 104 2.62 35.83 22.28
C ALA A 104 1.65 36.68 23.14
N ALA A 105 0.60 36.08 23.72
CA ALA A 105 -0.35 36.75 24.59
C ALA A 105 0.10 36.82 26.07
N SER A 106 1.18 36.10 26.42
CA SER A 106 1.73 36.07 27.78
C SER A 106 2.76 37.16 28.08
N VAL A 107 3.03 38.03 27.09
CA VAL A 107 3.97 39.16 27.13
C VAL A 107 3.26 40.46 27.50
#